data_AF-A0A1N7MRA6-F1
#
_entry.id   AF-A0A1N7MRA6-F1
#
_cell.length_a   1.000
_cell.length_b   1.000
_cell.length_c   1.000
_cell.angle_alpha   90.00
_cell.angle_beta   90.00
_cell.angle_gamma   90.00
#
_symmetry.space_group_name_H-M   'P 1'
#
loop_
_entity.id
_entity.type
_entity.pdbx_description
1 polymer ?
#
loop_
_entity_poly.entity_id
_entity_poly.type
_entity_poly.pdbx_seq_one_letter_code
_entity_poly.pdbx_strand_id
1 'polypeptide(L)'
;MSDVLNDIQDVRQRAAAILSGRKLQMLEEAGMTVVDKRRLEALERLYDAARRCVMFGRVYGGRESFINGFDYTMWRVAHKDLCDAVDELEAMK
;
A
#
# COMPACT_ATOMS: atom_id res chain seq x y z
N MET A 1 -0.86 20.79 -18.91
CA MET A 1 0.51 20.23 -18.72
C MET A 1 0.54 19.00 -17.81
N SER A 2 -0.49 18.75 -16.98
CA SER A 2 -0.59 17.58 -16.10
C SER A 2 -0.86 16.25 -16.81
N ASP A 3 -1.54 16.25 -17.95
CA ASP A 3 -1.98 15.00 -18.60
C ASP A 3 -0.86 14.25 -19.31
N VAL A 4 0.12 14.94 -19.88
CA VAL A 4 1.25 14.31 -20.60
C VAL A 4 2.13 13.49 -19.65
N LEU A 5 2.21 13.92 -18.38
CA LEU A 5 2.95 13.19 -17.35
C LEU A 5 2.19 11.97 -16.84
N ASN A 6 0.87 11.87 -17.02
CA ASN A 6 0.11 10.67 -16.67
C ASN A 6 0.15 9.60 -17.77
N ASP A 7 0.40 9.99 -19.02
CA ASP A 7 0.51 9.08 -20.18
C ASP A 7 1.81 8.26 -20.20
N ILE A 8 2.84 8.73 -19.48
CA ILE A 8 4.09 7.98 -19.31
C ILE A 8 3.85 6.88 -18.27
N GLN A 9 3.47 5.69 -18.72
CA GLN A 9 3.29 4.51 -17.86
C GLN A 9 4.54 4.20 -17.01
N ASP A 10 5.73 4.55 -17.49
CA ASP A 10 6.99 4.31 -16.80
C ASP A 10 7.27 5.37 -15.72
N VAL A 11 7.15 4.95 -14.45
CA VAL A 11 7.45 5.75 -13.24
C VAL A 11 8.83 6.40 -13.32
N ARG A 12 9.82 5.70 -13.90
CA ARG A 12 11.20 6.17 -14.01
C ARG A 12 11.32 7.29 -15.04
N GLN A 13 10.61 7.20 -16.16
CA GLN A 13 10.57 8.25 -17.18
C GLN A 13 9.84 9.51 -16.65
N ARG A 14 8.76 9.34 -15.87
CA ARG A 14 8.09 10.46 -15.18
C ARG A 14 9.02 11.16 -14.20
N ALA A 15 9.77 10.39 -13.40
CA ALA A 15 10.74 10.95 -12.47
C ALA A 15 11.92 11.63 -13.20
N ALA A 16 12.38 11.09 -14.32
CA ALA A 16 13.39 11.72 -15.16
C ALA A 16 12.91 13.06 -15.75
N ALA A 17 11.63 13.16 -16.13
CA ALA A 17 11.01 14.39 -16.62
C ALA A 17 10.91 15.48 -15.53
N ILE A 18 10.74 15.10 -14.26
CA ILE A 18 10.60 16.02 -13.12
C ILE A 18 11.97 16.44 -12.56
N LEU A 19 12.86 15.48 -12.31
CA LEU A 19 14.12 15.68 -11.59
C LEU A 19 15.33 15.92 -12.52
N SER A 20 15.18 15.73 -13.84
CA SER A 20 16.24 15.50 -14.82
C SER A 20 16.94 14.14 -14.63
N GLY A 21 17.30 13.48 -15.74
CA GLY A 21 17.92 12.14 -15.71
C GLY A 21 19.20 12.04 -14.87
N ARG A 22 19.99 13.13 -14.78
CA ARG A 22 21.21 13.16 -13.97
C ARG A 22 20.96 13.06 -12.47
N LYS A 23 19.94 13.77 -11.95
CA LYS A 23 19.59 13.68 -10.52
C LYS A 23 18.97 12.33 -10.19
N LEU A 24 18.18 11.77 -11.10
CA LEU A 24 17.62 10.43 -10.96
C LEU A 24 18.74 9.38 -10.83
N GLN A 25 19.75 9.47 -11.70
CA GLN A 25 20.91 8.58 -11.65
C GLN A 25 21.69 8.69 -10.32
N MET A 26 21.88 9.91 -9.79
CA MET A 26 22.53 10.10 -8.48
C MET A 26 21.73 9.49 -7.33
N LEU A 27 20.39 9.54 -7.40
CA LEU A 27 19.53 8.91 -6.39
C LEU A 27 19.60 7.38 -6.48
N GLU A 28 19.63 6.82 -7.69
CA GLU A 28 19.82 5.38 -7.91
C GLU A 28 21.19 4.90 -7.43
N GLU A 29 22.26 5.67 -7.68
CA GLU A 29 23.62 5.41 -7.17
C GLU A 29 23.70 5.49 -5.64
N ALA A 30 22.85 6.31 -5.00
CA ALA A 30 22.69 6.36 -3.56
C ALA A 30 21.80 5.23 -3.00
N GLY A 31 21.34 4.30 -3.83
CA GLY A 31 20.48 3.18 -3.46
C GLY A 31 19.00 3.54 -3.29
N MET A 32 18.56 4.72 -3.75
CA MET A 32 17.17 5.12 -3.70
C MET A 32 16.42 4.65 -4.96
N THR A 33 15.24 4.08 -4.77
CA THR A 33 14.37 3.62 -5.87
C THR A 33 13.17 4.54 -6.01
N VAL A 34 12.86 4.94 -7.23
CA VAL A 34 11.63 5.69 -7.51
C VAL A 34 10.45 4.74 -7.60
N VAL A 35 9.40 5.03 -6.84
CA VAL A 35 8.14 4.31 -6.85
C VAL A 35 6.97 5.26 -7.12
N ASP A 36 5.88 4.73 -7.65
CA ASP A 36 4.65 5.50 -7.79
C ASP A 36 4.06 5.76 -6.39
N LYS A 37 3.82 7.04 -6.07
CA LYS A 37 3.33 7.46 -4.75
C LYS A 37 2.00 6.79 -4.39
N ARG A 38 1.06 6.66 -5.34
CA ARG A 38 -0.25 6.05 -5.07
C ARG A 38 -0.11 4.57 -4.73
N ARG A 39 0.76 3.88 -5.46
CA ARG A 39 1.06 2.46 -5.20
C ARG A 39 1.73 2.27 -3.85
N LEU A 40 2.63 3.18 -3.45
CA LEU A 40 3.26 3.16 -2.13
C LEU A 40 2.22 3.38 -1.02
N GLU A 41 1.36 4.39 -1.13
CA GLU A 41 0.30 4.68 -0.15
C GLU A 41 -0.68 3.50 -0.02
N ALA A 42 -1.03 2.84 -1.12
CA ALA A 42 -1.88 1.64 -1.09
C ALA A 42 -1.19 0.45 -0.41
N LEU A 43 0.11 0.26 -0.62
CA LEU A 43 0.90 -0.77 0.10
C LEU A 43 1.01 -0.49 1.60
N GLU A 44 1.17 0.77 2.00
CA GLU A 44 1.18 1.17 3.42
C GLU A 44 -0.18 0.89 4.08
N ARG A 45 -1.29 1.21 3.40
CA ARG A 45 -2.64 0.85 3.87
C ARG A 45 -2.83 -0.65 4.00
N LEU A 46 -2.36 -1.42 3.02
CA LEU A 46 -2.41 -2.89 3.06
C LEU A 46 -1.64 -3.42 4.28
N TYR A 47 -0.45 -2.91 4.52
CA TYR A 47 0.37 -3.29 5.67
C TYR A 47 -0.34 -3.01 7.00
N ASP A 48 -0.93 -1.82 7.15
CA ASP A 48 -1.67 -1.44 8.35
C ASP A 48 -2.92 -2.31 8.55
N ALA A 49 -3.66 -2.59 7.48
CA ALA A 49 -4.81 -3.50 7.53
C ALA A 49 -4.39 -4.92 7.93
N ALA A 50 -3.32 -5.46 7.34
CA ALA A 50 -2.77 -6.77 7.66
C ALA A 50 -2.29 -6.85 9.11
N ARG A 51 -1.59 -5.82 9.59
CA ARG A 51 -1.13 -5.73 10.97
C ARG A 51 -2.30 -5.71 11.95
N ARG A 52 -3.38 -4.99 11.65
CA ARG A 52 -4.62 -5.00 12.44
C ARG A 52 -5.25 -6.40 12.46
N CYS A 53 -5.37 -7.06 11.31
CA CYS A 53 -5.85 -8.44 11.24
C CYS A 53 -5.03 -9.41 12.09
N VAL A 54 -3.70 -9.32 12.07
CA VAL A 54 -2.81 -10.17 12.89
C VAL A 54 -2.96 -9.84 14.38
N MET A 55 -3.04 -8.56 14.75
CA MET A 55 -3.26 -8.16 16.14
C MET A 55 -4.59 -8.68 16.66
N PHE A 56 -5.69 -8.49 15.93
CA PHE A 56 -6.99 -9.03 16.33
C PHE A 56 -7.00 -10.57 16.34
N GLY A 57 -6.36 -11.20 15.37
CA GLY A 57 -6.22 -12.66 15.31
C GLY A 57 -5.35 -13.25 16.44
N ARG A 58 -4.33 -12.54 16.94
CA ARG A 58 -3.50 -13.00 18.07
C ARG A 58 -4.08 -12.68 19.44
N VAL A 59 -4.65 -11.49 19.60
CA VAL A 59 -5.22 -11.04 20.89
C VAL A 59 -6.52 -11.80 21.19
N TYR A 60 -7.29 -12.16 20.15
CA TYR A 60 -8.62 -12.77 20.28
C TYR A 60 -8.73 -14.15 19.61
N GLY A 61 -7.62 -14.74 19.17
CA GLY A 61 -7.59 -16.08 18.54
C GLY A 61 -7.50 -17.24 19.52
N GLY A 62 -7.54 -16.99 20.83
CA GLY A 62 -7.77 -18.04 21.81
C GLY A 62 -9.19 -18.59 21.64
N ARG A 63 -9.36 -19.92 21.71
CA ARG A 63 -10.66 -20.63 21.60
C ARG A 63 -11.79 -20.05 22.48
N GLU A 64 -11.46 -19.25 23.48
CA GLU A 64 -12.38 -18.66 24.46
C GLU A 64 -12.81 -17.21 24.16
N SER A 65 -12.21 -16.51 23.19
CA SER A 65 -12.48 -15.08 22.95
C SER A 65 -13.67 -14.80 22.01
N PHE A 66 -14.32 -15.83 21.46
CA PHE A 66 -15.50 -15.68 20.58
C PHE A 66 -16.80 -15.30 21.32
N ILE A 67 -16.73 -14.97 22.62
CA ILE A 67 -17.93 -14.76 23.46
C ILE A 67 -18.48 -13.33 23.33
N ASN A 68 -17.69 -12.34 22.88
CA ASN A 68 -18.13 -10.96 22.75
C ASN A 68 -18.13 -10.54 21.28
N GLY A 69 -19.31 -10.45 20.63
CA GLY A 69 -19.47 -10.07 19.22
C GLY A 69 -18.78 -8.76 18.78
N PHE A 70 -18.23 -7.99 19.70
CA PHE A 70 -17.32 -6.86 19.45
C PHE A 70 -16.02 -7.30 18.75
N ASP A 71 -15.38 -8.40 19.19
CA ASP A 71 -14.07 -8.83 18.68
C ASP A 71 -14.16 -9.37 17.25
N TYR A 72 -15.25 -10.10 16.94
CA TYR A 72 -15.51 -10.59 15.58
C TYR A 72 -15.86 -9.46 14.60
N THR A 73 -16.52 -8.40 15.08
CA THR A 73 -16.84 -7.23 14.25
C THR A 73 -15.56 -6.47 13.89
N MET A 74 -14.67 -6.25 14.86
CA MET A 74 -13.37 -5.60 14.63
C MET A 74 -12.47 -6.40 13.66
N TRP A 75 -12.43 -7.72 13.81
CA TRP A 75 -11.72 -8.58 12.86
C TRP A 75 -12.31 -8.47 11.45
N ARG A 76 -13.65 -8.49 11.31
CA ARG A 76 -14.33 -8.37 10.02
C ARG A 76 -14.06 -7.02 9.35
N VAL A 77 -14.05 -5.92 10.11
CA VAL A 77 -13.70 -4.60 9.57
C VAL A 77 -12.25 -4.59 9.08
N ALA A 78 -11.30 -5.06 9.88
CA ALA A 78 -9.90 -5.13 9.47
C ALA A 78 -9.70 -6.04 8.24
N HIS A 79 -10.42 -7.16 8.17
CA HIS A 79 -10.38 -8.08 7.02
C HIS A 79 -10.98 -7.44 5.77
N LYS A 80 -12.05 -6.66 5.91
CA LYS A 80 -12.63 -5.91 4.79
C LYS A 80 -11.65 -4.85 4.28
N ASP A 81 -11.08 -4.05 5.17
CA ASP A 81 -10.07 -3.05 4.81
C ASP A 81 -8.87 -3.68 4.08
N LEU A 82 -8.48 -4.90 4.49
CA LEU A 82 -7.42 -5.65 3.83
C LEU A 82 -7.83 -6.04 2.40
N CYS A 83 -9.03 -6.59 2.21
CA CYS A 83 -9.54 -6.93 0.89
C CYS A 83 -9.65 -5.69 -0.02
N ASP A 84 -10.23 -4.61 0.48
CA ASP A 84 -10.39 -3.36 -0.28
C ASP A 84 -9.02 -2.79 -0.72
N ALA A 85 -7.99 -2.89 0.14
CA ALA A 85 -6.64 -2.47 -0.21
C ALA A 85 -5.94 -3.38 -1.24
N VAL A 86 -6.23 -4.70 -1.23
CA VAL A 86 -5.75 -5.62 -2.27
C VAL A 86 -6.42 -5.31 -3.60
N ASP A 87 -7.74 -5.11 -3.61
CA ASP A 87 -8.50 -4.79 -4.82
C ASP A 87 -8.03 -3.47 -5.45
N GLU A 88 -7.76 -2.46 -4.62
CA GLU A 88 -7.17 -1.18 -5.04
C GLU A 88 -5.81 -1.40 -5.72
N LEU A 89 -4.94 -2.26 -5.17
CA LEU A 89 -3.64 -2.59 -5.76
C LEU A 89 -3.74 -3.41 -7.05
N GLU A 90 -4.72 -4.31 -7.16
CA GLU A 90 -4.95 -5.09 -8.38
C GLU A 90 -5.51 -4.23 -9.51
N ALA A 91 -6.37 -3.26 -9.21
CA ALA A 91 -6.90 -2.30 -10.17
C ALA A 91 -5.85 -1.29 -10.67
N MET A 92 -4.70 -1.17 -9.99
CA MET A 92 -3.57 -0.33 -10.38
C MET A 92 -2.54 -1.04 -11.29
N LYS A 93 -2.76 -2.32 -11.64
CA LYS A 93 -1.94 -3.05 -12.64
C LYS A 93 -2.28 -2.62 -14.06
#